data_AF-A0A929ZXN6-F1
#
_entry.id   AF-A0A929ZXN6-F1
#
_cell.length_a   1.000
_cell.length_b   1.000
_cell.length_c   1.000
_cell.angle_alpha   90.00
_cell.angle_beta   90.00
_cell.angle_gamma   90.00
#
_symmetry.space_group_name_H-M   'P 1'
#
loop_
_entity.id
_entity.type
_entity.pdbx_description
1 polymer ?
#
loop_
_entity_poly.entity_id
_entity_poly.type
_entity_poly.pdbx_seq_one_letter_code
_entity_poly.pdbx_strand_id
1 'polypeptide(L)'
;ANDGVMLQPQIVKSIQSDGRTLYRSSKNSLSTTTTHRVNEKLKEYMHSAALEYGLSESGYGMVYAKTGTAECTNNRIHSYMMGFTDRYSFCISANNNNGSAELYGIAQRLVRYLNNLY
;
A
#
# COMPACT_ATOMS: atom_id res chain seq x y z
N ALA A 1 3.85 4.78 -5.72
CA ALA A 1 3.88 3.38 -6.21
C ALA A 1 4.11 3.29 -7.72
N ASN A 2 3.27 3.91 -8.55
CA ASN A 2 3.33 3.77 -10.02
C ASN A 2 3.58 5.11 -10.74
N ASP A 3 4.39 6.00 -10.15
CA ASP A 3 4.79 7.29 -10.72
C ASP A 3 3.66 8.15 -11.29
N GLY A 4 2.57 8.21 -10.52
CA GLY A 4 1.39 8.99 -10.87
C GLY A 4 0.43 8.31 -11.83
N VAL A 5 0.64 7.05 -12.22
CA VAL A 5 -0.29 6.30 -13.07
C VAL A 5 -1.16 5.36 -12.23
N MET A 6 -2.48 5.47 -12.37
CA MET A 6 -3.42 4.53 -11.77
C MET A 6 -3.50 3.26 -12.63
N LEU A 7 -3.30 2.10 -12.02
CA LEU A 7 -3.42 0.80 -12.68
C LEU A 7 -4.71 0.11 -12.26
N GLN A 8 -5.33 -0.63 -13.19
CA GLN A 8 -6.47 -1.47 -12.88
C GLN A 8 -6.02 -2.69 -12.05
N PRO A 9 -6.57 -2.92 -10.84
CA PRO A 9 -6.26 -4.11 -10.07
C PRO A 9 -6.80 -5.36 -10.79
N GLN A 10 -6.02 -6.44 -10.77
CA GLN A 10 -6.35 -7.72 -11.39
C GLN A 10 -6.14 -8.84 -10.36
N ILE A 11 -7.07 -9.78 -10.27
CA ILE A 11 -6.99 -10.95 -9.39
C ILE A 11 -6.56 -12.20 -10.17
N VAL A 12 -7.06 -12.35 -11.40
CA VAL A 12 -6.82 -13.54 -12.23
C VAL A 12 -5.61 -13.31 -13.13
N LYS A 13 -4.53 -14.07 -12.96
CA LYS A 13 -3.32 -13.96 -13.83
C LYS A 13 -3.53 -14.53 -15.23
N SER A 14 -4.14 -15.71 -15.32
CA SER A 14 -4.47 -16.37 -16.59
C SER A 14 -5.50 -17.47 -16.40
N ILE A 15 -6.30 -17.73 -17.42
CA ILE A 15 -7.20 -18.89 -17.51
C ILE A 15 -6.67 -19.79 -18.62
N GLN A 16 -6.52 -21.08 -18.32
CA GLN A 16 -6.04 -22.08 -19.27
C GLN A 16 -7.05 -23.22 -19.38
N SER A 17 -7.24 -23.75 -20.59
CA SER A 17 -8.01 -24.96 -20.88
C SER A 17 -7.28 -25.77 -21.94
N ASP A 18 -7.14 -27.08 -21.73
CA ASP A 18 -6.55 -28.01 -22.71
C ASP A 18 -5.18 -27.54 -23.25
N GLY A 19 -4.33 -27.02 -22.35
CA GLY A 19 -3.01 -26.49 -22.68
C GLY A 19 -3.02 -25.13 -23.40
N ARG A 20 -4.18 -24.54 -23.68
CA ARG A 20 -4.33 -23.22 -24.32
C ARG A 20 -4.62 -22.14 -23.30
N THR A 21 -3.97 -20.98 -23.46
CA THR A 21 -4.31 -19.79 -22.66
C THR A 21 -5.55 -19.13 -23.26
N LEU A 22 -6.66 -19.15 -22.55
CA LEU A 22 -7.92 -18.49 -22.95
C LEU A 22 -7.94 -17.02 -22.53
N TYR A 23 -7.27 -16.70 -21.44
CA TYR A 23 -7.16 -15.35 -20.90
C TYR A 23 -5.82 -15.16 -20.21
N ARG A 24 -5.26 -13.96 -20.33
CA ARG A 24 -4.07 -13.53 -19.58
C ARG A 24 -4.27 -12.08 -19.17
N SER A 25 -4.10 -11.78 -17.89
CA SER A 25 -4.16 -10.40 -17.41
C SER A 25 -3.03 -9.57 -18.01
N SER A 26 -3.35 -8.35 -18.41
CA SER A 26 -2.39 -7.31 -18.77
C SER A 26 -2.40 -6.20 -17.72
N LYS A 27 -1.28 -5.49 -17.60
CA LYS A 27 -1.21 -4.27 -16.80
C LYS A 27 -1.90 -3.14 -17.58
N ASN A 28 -3.13 -2.81 -17.18
CA ASN A 28 -3.89 -1.75 -17.83
C ASN A 28 -3.82 -0.46 -17.00
N SER A 29 -3.38 0.62 -17.63
CA SER A 29 -3.43 1.96 -17.04
C SER A 29 -4.84 2.53 -17.18
N LEU A 30 -5.38 3.07 -16.09
CA LEU A 30 -6.70 3.72 -16.07
C LEU A 30 -6.58 5.22 -16.34
N SER A 31 -5.61 5.89 -15.70
CA SER A 31 -5.42 7.34 -15.83
C SER A 31 -4.06 7.79 -15.30
N THR A 32 -3.62 8.98 -15.73
CA THR A 32 -2.54 9.72 -15.09
C THR A 32 -3.15 10.63 -14.02
N THR A 33 -2.76 10.41 -12.76
CA THR A 33 -3.31 11.07 -11.57
C THR A 33 -2.45 12.23 -11.07
N THR A 34 -1.14 12.21 -11.35
CA THR A 34 -0.22 13.28 -10.96
C THR A 34 1.03 13.28 -11.83
N THR A 35 1.84 14.34 -11.73
CA THR A 35 3.12 14.45 -12.43
C THR A 35 4.24 13.76 -11.64
N HIS A 36 5.31 13.37 -12.33
CA HIS A 36 6.48 12.76 -11.70
C HIS A 36 7.07 13.65 -10.59
N ARG A 37 7.22 14.96 -10.84
CA ARG A 37 7.74 15.92 -9.84
C ARG A 37 6.91 15.95 -8.55
N VAL A 38 5.58 15.91 -8.68
CA VAL A 38 4.68 15.89 -7.52
C VAL A 38 4.76 14.53 -6.81
N ASN A 39 4.82 13.43 -7.56
CA ASN A 39 4.97 12.09 -7.02
C ASN A 39 6.25 11.92 -6.18
N GLU A 40 7.40 12.41 -6.66
CA GLU A 40 8.66 12.34 -5.90
C GLU A 40 8.58 13.14 -4.59
N LYS A 41 8.01 14.35 -4.64
CA LYS A 41 7.81 15.15 -3.43
C LYS A 41 6.87 14.48 -2.43
N LEU A 42 5.82 13.80 -2.90
CA LEU A 42 4.92 13.04 -2.04
C LEU A 42 5.61 11.81 -1.44
N LYS A 43 6.45 11.11 -2.21
CA LYS A 43 7.27 10.00 -1.71
C LYS A 43 8.18 10.47 -0.58
N GLU A 44 8.86 11.60 -0.70
CA GLU A 44 9.70 12.16 0.37
C GLU A 44 8.91 12.33 1.69
N TYR A 45 7.73 12.96 1.63
CA TYR A 45 6.90 13.15 2.82
C TYR A 45 6.34 11.85 3.40
N MET A 46 5.90 10.93 2.53
CA MET A 46 5.40 9.62 2.96
C MET A 46 6.50 8.74 3.55
N HIS A 47 7.74 8.88 3.07
CA HIS A 47 8.88 8.18 3.65
C HIS A 47 9.22 8.73 5.02
N SER A 48 9.31 10.05 5.18
CA SER A 48 9.50 10.70 6.48
C SER A 48 8.44 10.25 7.49
N ALA A 49 7.17 10.17 7.08
CA ALA A 49 6.10 9.66 7.93
C ALA A 49 6.27 8.18 8.28
N ALA A 50 6.75 7.34 7.34
CA ALA A 50 7.00 5.93 7.60
C ALA A 50 8.07 5.70 8.69
N LEU A 51 9.10 6.55 8.72
CA LEU A 51 10.13 6.52 9.77
C LEU A 51 9.51 6.76 11.15
N GLU A 52 8.55 7.68 11.28
CA GLU A 52 7.83 7.94 12.54
C GLU A 52 6.98 6.73 12.99
N TYR A 53 6.56 5.88 12.05
CA TYR A 53 5.82 4.64 12.34
C TYR A 53 6.75 3.45 12.66
N GLY A 54 8.06 3.70 12.74
CA GLY A 54 9.08 2.69 13.02
C GLY A 54 9.40 1.78 11.83
N LEU A 55 9.11 2.22 10.60
CA LEU A 55 9.45 1.50 9.37
C LEU A 55 10.80 2.00 8.80
N SER A 56 11.87 1.87 9.60
CA SER A 56 13.22 2.28 9.17
C SER A 56 13.78 1.39 8.06
N GLU A 57 14.64 1.97 7.23
CA GLU A 57 15.23 1.32 6.07
C GLU A 57 16.08 0.11 6.46
N SER A 58 16.77 0.17 7.59
CA SER A 58 17.58 -0.93 8.13
C SER A 58 16.77 -2.20 8.41
N GLY A 59 15.49 -2.07 8.77
CA GLY A 59 14.63 -3.21 9.13
C GLY A 59 13.59 -3.56 8.07
N TYR A 60 13.22 -2.60 7.23
CA TYR A 60 12.04 -2.69 6.36
C TYR A 60 12.29 -2.21 4.92
N GLY A 61 13.49 -1.72 4.60
CA GLY A 61 13.80 -1.11 3.31
C GLY A 61 13.08 0.24 3.11
N MET A 62 13.09 0.73 1.87
CA MET A 62 12.47 2.01 1.53
C MET A 62 10.94 1.89 1.49
N VAL A 63 10.30 2.32 2.59
CA VAL A 63 8.84 2.29 2.73
C VAL A 63 8.26 3.70 2.70
N TYR A 64 7.18 3.87 1.95
CA TYR A 64 6.39 5.09 1.89
C TYR A 64 5.03 4.82 2.51
N ALA A 65 4.65 5.50 3.58
CA ALA A 65 3.42 5.18 4.30
C ALA A 65 2.67 6.42 4.79
N LYS A 66 1.37 6.27 4.97
CA LYS A 66 0.53 7.26 5.62
C LYS A 66 -0.59 6.60 6.41
N THR A 67 -0.87 7.18 7.57
CA THR A 67 -1.99 6.80 8.43
C THR A 67 -3.17 7.74 8.26
N GLY A 68 -4.36 7.24 8.56
CA GLY A 68 -5.58 8.04 8.61
C GLY A 68 -6.58 7.46 9.59
N THR A 69 -7.49 8.30 10.07
CA THR A 69 -8.62 7.89 10.89
C THR A 69 -9.90 8.48 10.30
N ALA A 70 -11.01 7.78 10.48
CA ALA A 70 -12.34 8.26 10.12
C ALA A 70 -13.28 8.02 11.30
N GLU A 71 -13.91 9.08 11.77
CA GLU A 71 -14.94 8.98 12.81
C GLU A 71 -16.23 8.42 12.21
N CYS A 72 -16.84 7.49 12.93
CA CYS A 72 -18.08 6.81 12.58
C CYS A 72 -19.13 7.07 13.66
N THR A 73 -20.38 6.74 13.35
CA THR A 73 -21.48 6.79 14.32
C THR A 73 -21.18 6.00 15.59
N ASN A 74 -21.72 6.47 16.71
CA ASN A 74 -21.56 5.89 18.05
C ASN A 74 -20.11 5.95 18.58
N ASN A 75 -19.39 7.04 18.33
CA ASN A 75 -18.01 7.28 18.79
C ASN A 75 -17.02 6.17 18.36
N ARG A 76 -17.27 5.51 17.24
CA ARG A 76 -16.38 4.48 16.70
C ARG A 76 -15.38 5.15 15.77
N ILE A 77 -14.12 4.75 15.85
CA ILE A 77 -13.09 5.24 14.93
C ILE A 77 -12.65 4.09 14.04
N HIS A 78 -12.62 4.34 12.74
CA HIS A 78 -11.96 3.49 11.78
C HIS A 78 -10.53 4.00 11.57
N SER A 79 -9.56 3.10 11.63
CA SER A 79 -8.15 3.41 11.45
C SER A 79 -7.61 2.77 10.18
N TYR A 80 -6.76 3.50 9.47
CA TYR A 80 -6.13 3.08 8.23
C TYR A 80 -4.63 3.27 8.30
N MET A 81 -3.90 2.34 7.69
CA MET A 81 -2.50 2.52 7.33
C MET A 81 -2.28 2.01 5.91
N MET A 82 -1.86 2.91 5.04
CA MET A 82 -1.55 2.59 3.65
C MET A 82 -0.07 2.82 3.40
N GLY A 83 0.52 2.01 2.55
CA GLY A 83 1.90 2.22 2.15
C GLY A 83 2.31 1.41 0.95
N PHE A 84 3.52 1.65 0.47
CA PHE A 84 4.11 0.92 -0.63
C PHE A 84 5.64 0.91 -0.55
N THR A 85 6.21 -0.03 -1.28
CA THR A 85 7.62 -0.12 -1.67
C THR A 85 7.70 -0.05 -3.19
N ASP A 86 8.89 -0.27 -3.76
CA ASP A 86 9.09 -0.52 -5.18
C ASP A 86 8.43 -1.83 -5.67
N ARG A 87 8.24 -2.81 -4.78
CA ARG A 87 7.76 -4.16 -5.12
C ARG A 87 6.26 -4.37 -4.89
N TYR A 88 5.68 -3.71 -3.89
CA TYR A 88 4.27 -3.93 -3.52
C TYR A 88 3.62 -2.70 -2.89
N SER A 89 2.29 -2.71 -2.81
CA SER A 89 1.48 -1.74 -2.07
C SER A 89 0.57 -2.47 -1.09
N PHE A 90 0.25 -1.85 0.04
CA PHE A 90 -0.58 -2.43 1.08
C PHE A 90 -1.55 -1.39 1.67
N CYS A 91 -2.67 -1.89 2.19
CA CYS A 91 -3.64 -1.13 2.96
C CYS A 91 -4.11 -2.02 4.12
N ILE A 92 -4.00 -1.52 5.35
CA ILE A 92 -4.48 -2.15 6.56
C ILE A 92 -5.59 -1.27 7.12
N SER A 93 -6.70 -1.90 7.47
CA SER A 93 -7.87 -1.23 8.01
C SER A 93 -8.33 -1.94 9.28
N ALA A 94 -8.73 -1.17 10.29
CA ALA A 94 -9.28 -1.70 11.54
C ALA A 94 -10.43 -0.83 12.02
N ASN A 95 -11.50 -1.51 12.45
CA ASN A 95 -12.70 -0.87 13.00
C ASN A 95 -12.62 -0.81 14.51
N ASN A 96 -13.18 0.27 15.09
CA ASN A 96 -13.38 0.43 16.53
C ASN A 96 -12.07 0.50 17.33
N ASN A 97 -11.03 1.09 16.74
CA ASN A 97 -9.74 1.32 17.40
C ASN A 97 -9.72 2.71 18.06
N ASN A 98 -8.79 2.97 18.97
CA ASN A 98 -8.63 4.30 19.56
C ASN A 98 -7.79 5.25 18.67
N GLY A 99 -7.11 4.71 17.65
CA GLY A 99 -6.34 5.50 16.69
C GLY A 99 -5.44 4.65 15.78
N SER A 100 -4.79 5.30 14.81
CA SER A 100 -3.97 4.62 13.80
C SER A 100 -2.65 4.06 14.34
N ALA A 101 -2.18 4.52 15.52
CA ALA A 101 -0.99 3.99 16.17
C ALA A 101 -1.07 2.48 16.48
N GLU A 102 -2.29 1.96 16.69
CA GLU A 102 -2.53 0.54 16.91
C GLU A 102 -2.17 -0.32 15.67
N LEU A 103 -2.08 0.30 14.49
CA LEU A 103 -1.73 -0.39 13.25
C LEU A 103 -0.22 -0.52 13.01
N TYR A 104 0.63 0.20 13.76
CA TYR A 104 2.06 0.28 13.44
C TYR A 104 2.75 -1.08 13.55
N GLY A 105 2.51 -1.81 14.65
CA GLY A 105 3.05 -3.16 14.82
C GLY A 105 2.48 -4.17 13.81
N ILE A 106 1.23 -3.99 13.35
CA ILE A 106 0.65 -4.83 12.29
C ILE A 106 1.36 -4.56 10.96
N ALA A 107 1.55 -3.28 10.61
CA ALA A 107 2.22 -2.88 9.38
C ALA A 107 3.68 -3.35 9.35
N GLN A 108 4.42 -3.20 10.45
CA GLN A 108 5.80 -3.70 10.57
C GLN A 108 5.88 -5.21 10.30
N ARG A 109 4.99 -6.01 10.92
CA ARG A 109 4.95 -7.46 10.68
C ARG A 109 4.61 -7.79 9.23
N LEU A 110 3.63 -7.11 8.64
CA LEU A 110 3.23 -7.32 7.25
C LEU A 110 4.37 -6.98 6.28
N VAL A 111 5.00 -5.81 6.43
CA VAL A 111 6.10 -5.35 5.57
C VAL A 111 7.29 -6.30 5.68
N ARG A 112 7.66 -6.73 6.89
CA ARG A 112 8.73 -7.72 7.07
C ARG A 112 8.40 -9.05 6.39
N TYR A 113 7.17 -9.51 6.50
CA TYR A 113 6.72 -10.73 5.82
C TYR A 113 6.79 -10.59 4.29
N LEU A 114 6.26 -9.52 3.74
CA LEU A 114 6.26 -9.27 2.29
C LEU A 114 7.68 -9.08 1.73
N ASN A 115 8.58 -8.45 2.49
CA ASN A 115 9.99 -8.31 2.11
C ASN A 115 10.76 -9.63 2.04
N ASN A 116 10.28 -10.69 2.70
CA ASN A 116 10.87 -12.02 2.62
C ASN A 116 10.28 -12.86 1.47
N LEU A 117 9.10 -12.49 0.95
CA LEU A 117 8.45 -13.19 -0.16
C LEU A 117 8.90 -12.68 -1.53
N TYR A 118 9.18 -11.38 -1.61
CA TYR A 118 9.62 -10.69 -2.81
C TYR A 118 11.06 -10.26 -2.65
#